data_AF-A0A1J6JLI5-F1
#
_entry.id   AF-A0A1J6JLI5-F1
#
_cell.length_a   1.000
_cell.length_b   1.000
_cell.length_c   1.000
_cell.angle_alpha   90.00
_cell.angle_beta   90.00
_cell.angle_gamma   90.00
#
_symmetry.space_group_name_H-M   'P 1'
#
loop_
_entity.id
_entity.type
_entity.pdbx_description
1 polymer ?
#
loop_
_entity_poly.entity_id
_entity_poly.type
_entity_poly.pdbx_seq_one_letter_code
_entity_poly.pdbx_strand_id
1 'polypeptide(L)'
;MDRWTGILKVPLYANSSRYYRVAASLCLSASTKSLSVPAANAIFFNGDKVEGTGNQVIERLSDLQKVAEILVSKFGNSINAWVVEAPVFNGPFAVYKDFIPSVNEYGEPKSYDADGFPASSSIVLLLWNCLKEAKNVISGKQKEPYQAEVSTSTSSTPRTILLGFSKGGTVLNQLVTELGFAPVQFTEDVSLANKNVTNGGFASLQQDQIIPNSKDSFLNSIAEFHYVDVGLNTQGAYITNEDVIDKISERLVQGAPGIRFFLHGTPRQWCDGRRIWIRKEKDEFFRLLRGATRKNMGKLYIRERLYFGNRLPELQIHFEIMEHLDVS
;
A
#
# COMPACT_ATOMS: atom_id res chain seq x y z
N MET A 1 2.43 -18.45 -13.24
CA MET A 1 1.23 -18.40 -12.39
C MET A 1 0.14 -17.74 -13.21
N ASP A 2 -1.03 -18.37 -13.28
CA ASP A 2 -2.19 -17.73 -13.88
C ASP A 2 -2.69 -16.61 -12.95
N ARG A 3 -3.42 -15.65 -13.50
CA ARG A 3 -3.87 -14.49 -12.74
C ARG A 3 -5.27 -14.07 -13.14
N TRP A 4 -6.04 -13.59 -12.17
CA TRP A 4 -7.27 -12.86 -12.41
C TRP A 4 -6.98 -11.36 -12.35
N THR A 5 -7.45 -10.61 -13.34
CA THR A 5 -7.34 -9.15 -13.36
C THR A 5 -8.73 -8.53 -13.50
N GLY A 6 -8.96 -7.42 -12.79
CA GLY A 6 -10.24 -6.72 -12.85
C GLY A 6 -10.25 -5.43 -12.03
N ILE A 7 -11.21 -4.56 -12.31
CA ILE A 7 -11.51 -3.41 -11.45
C ILE A 7 -12.70 -3.79 -10.57
N LEU A 8 -12.49 -3.75 -9.27
CA LEU A 8 -13.49 -3.99 -8.25
C LEU A 8 -14.06 -2.64 -7.80
N LYS A 9 -15.38 -2.58 -7.64
CA LYS A 9 -16.07 -1.43 -7.04
C LYS A 9 -16.69 -1.88 -5.73
N VAL A 10 -16.04 -1.57 -4.62
CA VAL A 10 -16.45 -2.08 -3.30
C VAL A 10 -16.72 -0.94 -2.33
N PRO A 11 -17.76 -1.03 -1.49
CA PRO A 11 -17.92 -0.10 -0.38
C PRO A 11 -16.88 -0.42 0.70
N LEU A 12 -16.47 0.57 1.50
CA LEU A 12 -15.64 0.30 2.67
C LEU A 12 -16.48 -0.28 3.82
N TYR A 13 -17.60 0.38 4.13
CA TYR A 13 -18.57 -0.08 5.12
C TYR A 13 -19.87 -0.51 4.43
N ALA A 14 -20.59 -1.49 4.99
CA ALA A 14 -21.77 -2.11 4.36
C ALA A 14 -22.85 -1.11 3.92
N ASN A 15 -23.02 0.00 4.64
CA ASN A 15 -24.02 1.04 4.36
C ASN A 15 -23.42 2.31 3.71
N SER A 16 -22.20 2.23 3.20
CA SER A 16 -21.55 3.36 2.53
C SER A 16 -22.18 3.63 1.17
N SER A 17 -22.54 4.90 0.91
CA SER A 17 -22.89 5.37 -0.43
C SER A 17 -21.67 5.58 -1.33
N ARG A 18 -20.46 5.56 -0.76
CA ARG A 18 -19.19 5.73 -1.46
C ARG A 18 -18.52 4.39 -1.69
N TYR A 19 -17.90 4.28 -2.85
CA TYR A 19 -17.21 3.06 -3.30
C TYR A 19 -15.77 3.39 -3.65
N TYR A 20 -14.90 2.45 -3.33
CA TYR A 20 -13.54 2.41 -3.82
C TYR A 20 -13.51 1.71 -5.18
N ARG A 21 -12.74 2.26 -6.11
CA ARG A 21 -12.31 1.55 -7.31
C ARG A 21 -10.93 0.99 -7.03
N VAL A 22 -10.81 -0.33 -7.09
CA VAL A 22 -9.55 -1.04 -6.86
C VAL A 22 -9.26 -1.92 -8.06
N ALA A 23 -8.20 -1.62 -8.81
CA ALA A 23 -7.71 -2.58 -9.78
C ALA A 23 -6.92 -3.66 -9.05
N ALA A 24 -7.30 -4.91 -9.29
CA ALA A 24 -6.69 -6.06 -8.64
C ALA A 24 -6.11 -6.99 -9.71
N SER A 25 -4.90 -7.48 -9.45
CA SER A 25 -4.27 -8.57 -10.17
C SER A 25 -3.90 -9.64 -9.16
N LEU A 26 -4.60 -10.77 -9.18
CA LEU A 26 -4.55 -11.79 -8.14
C LEU A 26 -4.02 -13.11 -8.68
N CYS A 27 -3.13 -13.75 -7.93
CA CYS A 27 -2.58 -15.05 -8.25
C CYS A 27 -3.67 -16.12 -8.26
N LEU A 28 -3.67 -16.96 -9.29
CA LEU A 28 -4.48 -18.16 -9.41
C LEU A 28 -3.58 -19.41 -9.38
N SER A 29 -4.08 -20.44 -8.72
CA SER A 29 -3.52 -21.78 -8.84
C SER A 29 -3.72 -22.29 -10.26
N ALA A 30 -2.66 -22.83 -10.86
CA ALA A 30 -2.71 -23.37 -12.22
C ALA A 30 -3.63 -24.60 -12.34
N SER A 31 -3.74 -25.40 -11.27
CA SER A 31 -4.54 -26.63 -11.25
C SER A 31 -6.03 -26.35 -11.02
N THR A 32 -6.35 -25.59 -9.98
CA THR A 32 -7.75 -25.37 -9.55
C THR A 32 -8.38 -24.11 -10.15
N LYS A 33 -7.59 -23.23 -10.76
CA LYS A 33 -7.99 -21.88 -11.19
C LYS A 33 -8.64 -21.04 -10.08
N SER A 34 -8.45 -21.44 -8.82
CA SER A 34 -8.86 -20.71 -7.63
C SER A 34 -7.77 -19.74 -7.21
N LEU A 35 -8.11 -18.75 -6.38
CA LEU A 35 -7.12 -17.84 -5.80
C LEU A 35 -6.05 -18.62 -5.03
N SER A 36 -4.79 -18.21 -5.17
CA SER A 36 -3.64 -18.79 -4.46
C SER A 36 -3.01 -17.77 -3.51
N VAL A 37 -2.36 -18.26 -2.47
CA VAL A 37 -1.59 -17.43 -1.52
C VAL A 37 -0.40 -16.79 -2.26
N PRO A 38 -0.27 -15.45 -2.25
CA PRO A 38 0.86 -14.78 -2.90
C PRO A 38 2.10 -14.77 -2.00
N ALA A 39 3.27 -14.50 -2.57
CA ALA A 39 4.48 -14.22 -1.79
C ALA A 39 4.40 -12.85 -1.09
N ALA A 40 3.68 -11.89 -1.68
CA ALA A 40 3.43 -10.57 -1.11
C ALA A 40 2.16 -9.93 -1.68
N ASN A 41 1.59 -8.98 -0.94
CA ASN A 41 0.58 -8.05 -1.42
C ASN A 41 1.23 -6.68 -1.67
N ALA A 42 1.28 -6.25 -2.93
CA ALA A 42 1.67 -4.89 -3.30
C ALA A 42 0.41 -4.01 -3.38
N ILE A 43 0.35 -2.97 -2.54
CA ILE A 43 -0.80 -2.07 -2.44
C ILE A 43 -0.32 -0.68 -2.84
N PHE A 44 -0.92 -0.14 -3.89
CA PHE A 44 -0.58 1.14 -4.48
C PHE A 44 -1.73 2.12 -4.29
N PHE A 45 -1.50 3.24 -3.61
CA PHE A 45 -2.46 4.33 -3.49
C PHE A 45 -2.16 5.37 -4.56
N ASN A 46 -3.15 5.61 -5.42
CA ASN A 46 -3.06 6.65 -6.44
C ASN A 46 -3.01 8.06 -5.84
N GLY A 47 -2.65 9.02 -6.68
CA GLY A 47 -2.68 10.42 -6.30
C GLY A 47 -3.83 11.19 -6.92
N ASP A 48 -3.58 12.47 -7.12
CA ASP A 48 -4.49 13.36 -7.84
C ASP A 48 -4.73 12.88 -9.26
N LYS A 49 -5.94 13.13 -9.74
CA LYS A 49 -6.34 12.84 -11.11
C LYS A 49 -5.81 13.88 -12.05
N VAL A 50 -5.26 13.37 -13.14
CA VAL A 50 -4.92 14.16 -14.32
C VAL A 50 -5.49 13.39 -15.51
N GLU A 51 -6.57 13.91 -16.08
CA GLU A 51 -7.32 13.31 -17.19
C GLU A 51 -7.49 14.36 -18.30
N GLY A 52 -7.64 13.89 -19.54
CA GLY A 52 -7.92 14.77 -20.69
C GLY A 52 -6.74 15.65 -21.11
N THR A 53 -5.52 15.21 -20.81
CA THR A 53 -4.28 15.94 -21.15
C THR A 53 -3.89 15.79 -22.62
N GLY A 54 -4.38 14.73 -23.28
CA GLY A 54 -3.89 14.31 -24.60
C GLY A 54 -2.49 13.70 -24.58
N ASN A 55 -1.82 13.64 -23.42
CA ASN A 55 -0.52 13.02 -23.27
C ASN A 55 -0.67 11.51 -23.04
N GLN A 56 -0.27 10.70 -24.01
CA GLN A 56 -0.43 9.24 -23.97
C GLN A 56 0.24 8.57 -22.76
N VAL A 57 1.34 9.13 -22.26
CA VAL A 57 2.02 8.59 -21.07
C VAL A 57 1.17 8.83 -19.82
N ILE A 58 0.62 10.04 -19.67
CA ILE A 58 -0.24 10.38 -18.52
C ILE A 58 -1.52 9.54 -18.56
N GLU A 59 -2.25 9.53 -19.68
CA GLU A 59 -3.52 8.80 -19.77
C GLU A 59 -3.33 7.30 -19.49
N ARG A 60 -2.25 6.71 -20.02
CA ARG A 60 -1.92 5.29 -19.79
C ARG A 60 -1.54 5.00 -18.34
N LEU A 61 -0.84 5.91 -17.68
CA LEU A 61 -0.38 5.73 -16.30
C LEU A 61 -1.40 6.22 -15.26
N SER A 62 -2.46 6.89 -15.70
CA SER A 62 -3.68 7.13 -14.91
C SER A 62 -4.60 5.90 -14.88
N ASP A 63 -4.43 4.94 -15.80
CA ASP A 63 -5.23 3.70 -15.82
C ASP A 63 -4.83 2.73 -14.70
N LEU A 64 -5.80 2.38 -13.85
CA LEU A 64 -5.59 1.54 -12.67
C LEU A 64 -5.10 0.13 -13.01
N GLN A 65 -5.63 -0.47 -14.08
CA GLN A 65 -5.21 -1.81 -14.51
C GLN A 65 -3.78 -1.78 -15.02
N LYS A 66 -3.41 -0.73 -15.75
CA LYS A 66 -2.07 -0.57 -16.25
C LYS A 66 -1.05 -0.41 -15.13
N VAL A 67 -1.37 0.35 -14.08
CA VAL A 67 -0.54 0.43 -12.88
C VAL A 67 -0.42 -0.95 -12.22
N ALA A 68 -1.50 -1.73 -12.12
CA ALA A 68 -1.45 -3.07 -11.56
C ALA A 68 -0.53 -4.02 -12.36
N GLU A 69 -0.56 -3.94 -13.70
CA GLU A 69 0.37 -4.67 -14.57
C GLU A 69 1.83 -4.28 -14.32
N ILE A 70 2.10 -2.97 -14.18
CA ILE A 70 3.45 -2.47 -13.88
C ILE A 70 3.94 -3.04 -12.54
N LEU A 71 3.11 -3.05 -11.50
CA LEU A 71 3.48 -3.62 -10.21
C LEU A 71 3.83 -5.11 -10.31
N VAL A 72 3.04 -5.90 -11.03
CA VAL A 72 3.34 -7.33 -11.25
C VAL A 72 4.64 -7.51 -12.04
N SER A 73 4.87 -6.66 -13.06
CA SER A 73 6.12 -6.69 -13.82
C SER A 73 7.35 -6.32 -12.97
N LYS A 74 7.19 -5.46 -11.95
CA LYS A 74 8.27 -4.99 -11.09
C LYS A 74 8.59 -5.93 -9.94
N PHE A 75 7.55 -6.40 -9.24
CA PHE A 75 7.68 -7.23 -8.04
C PHE A 75 7.59 -8.74 -8.33
N GLY A 76 7.25 -9.12 -9.55
CA GLY A 76 7.22 -10.50 -10.02
C GLY A 76 5.84 -11.16 -9.96
N ASN A 77 5.73 -12.29 -10.65
CA ASN A 77 4.45 -12.99 -10.88
C ASN A 77 3.85 -13.67 -9.65
N SER A 78 4.55 -13.70 -8.51
CA SER A 78 4.11 -14.34 -7.27
C SER A 78 3.37 -13.40 -6.32
N ILE A 79 3.28 -12.10 -6.62
CA ILE A 79 2.61 -11.11 -5.77
C ILE A 79 1.15 -10.91 -6.17
N ASN A 80 0.29 -10.49 -5.24
CA ASN A 80 -0.99 -9.85 -5.58
C ASN A 80 -0.77 -8.34 -5.69
N ALA A 81 -1.36 -7.68 -6.69
CA ALA A 81 -1.30 -6.24 -6.84
C ALA A 81 -2.69 -5.62 -6.63
N TRP A 82 -2.75 -4.56 -5.84
CA TRP A 82 -3.96 -3.81 -5.48
C TRP A 82 -3.71 -2.32 -5.72
N VAL A 83 -4.36 -1.72 -6.72
CA VAL A 83 -4.23 -0.29 -7.04
C VAL A 83 -5.50 0.42 -6.60
N VAL A 84 -5.39 1.22 -5.55
CA VAL A 84 -6.49 1.87 -4.83
C VAL A 84 -6.62 3.31 -5.28
N GLU A 85 -7.72 3.61 -5.97
CA GLU A 85 -8.15 4.97 -6.27
C GLU A 85 -8.85 5.59 -5.05
N ALA A 86 -8.66 6.89 -4.82
CA ALA A 86 -9.42 7.61 -3.80
C ALA A 86 -10.93 7.49 -4.08
N PRO A 87 -11.78 7.36 -3.04
CA PRO A 87 -13.21 7.17 -3.23
C PRO A 87 -13.92 8.48 -3.64
N VAL A 88 -13.25 9.62 -3.42
CA VAL A 88 -13.76 10.97 -3.66
C VAL A 88 -12.63 11.85 -4.17
N PHE A 89 -13.00 12.72 -5.10
CA PHE A 89 -12.15 13.78 -5.61
C PHE A 89 -12.86 15.12 -5.47
N ASN A 90 -12.12 16.17 -5.12
CA ASN A 90 -12.56 17.55 -5.27
C ASN A 90 -11.80 18.17 -6.43
N GLY A 91 -12.45 18.30 -7.60
CA GLY A 91 -11.73 18.55 -8.84
C GLY A 91 -10.71 17.42 -9.11
N PRO A 92 -9.42 17.73 -9.34
CA PRO A 92 -8.38 16.71 -9.52
C PRO A 92 -7.88 16.12 -8.20
N PHE A 93 -8.22 16.71 -7.04
CA PHE A 93 -7.57 16.39 -5.79
C PHE A 93 -8.15 15.15 -5.12
N ALA A 94 -7.33 14.13 -4.89
CA ALA A 94 -7.73 12.90 -4.23
C ALA A 94 -8.02 13.12 -2.73
N VAL A 95 -9.04 12.45 -2.16
CA VAL A 95 -9.39 12.63 -0.74
C VAL A 95 -9.47 11.28 -0.02
N TYR A 96 -8.45 10.98 0.79
CA TYR A 96 -8.28 9.73 1.56
C TYR A 96 -8.82 9.82 3.00
N LYS A 97 -10.02 10.39 3.17
CA LYS A 97 -10.61 10.67 4.50
C LYS A 97 -10.91 9.43 5.37
N ASP A 98 -11.02 8.25 4.75
CA ASP A 98 -11.31 7.01 5.51
C ASP A 98 -10.02 6.38 6.06
N PHE A 99 -8.85 6.85 5.60
CA PHE A 99 -7.54 6.41 6.08
C PHE A 99 -6.91 7.44 6.99
N ILE A 100 -7.15 8.73 6.75
CA ILE A 100 -6.49 9.84 7.44
C ILE A 100 -7.50 10.54 8.35
N PRO A 101 -7.23 10.66 9.67
CA PRO A 101 -8.19 11.19 10.65
C PRO A 101 -8.77 12.56 10.30
N SER A 102 -7.95 13.46 9.74
CA SER A 102 -8.35 14.83 9.42
C SER A 102 -7.69 15.31 8.15
N VAL A 103 -8.51 15.54 7.12
CA VAL A 103 -8.11 16.15 5.85
C VAL A 103 -9.03 17.33 5.53
N ASN A 104 -8.51 18.32 4.81
CA ASN A 104 -9.33 19.40 4.27
C ASN A 104 -10.12 18.94 3.02
N GLU A 105 -10.85 19.86 2.40
CA GLU A 105 -11.66 19.57 1.20
C GLU A 105 -10.86 19.13 -0.03
N TYR A 106 -9.54 19.39 -0.06
CA TYR A 106 -8.61 18.99 -1.12
C TYR A 106 -7.79 17.75 -0.74
N GLY A 107 -8.11 17.09 0.37
CA GLY A 107 -7.41 15.90 0.83
C GLY A 107 -6.05 16.16 1.48
N GLU A 108 -5.73 17.42 1.81
CA GLU A 108 -4.49 17.76 2.52
C GLU A 108 -4.64 17.41 4.01
N PRO A 109 -3.71 16.66 4.60
CA PRO A 109 -3.77 16.22 6.00
C PRO A 109 -3.46 17.38 6.94
N LYS A 110 -4.22 17.50 8.04
CA LYS A 110 -3.88 18.42 9.13
C LYS A 110 -2.76 17.86 10.02
N SER A 111 -2.81 16.57 10.28
CA SER A 111 -1.84 15.80 11.06
C SER A 111 -2.00 14.31 10.75
N TYR A 112 -1.00 13.52 11.12
CA TYR A 112 -1.06 12.07 11.13
C TYR A 112 -1.15 11.62 12.59
N ASP A 113 -2.04 10.67 12.88
CA ASP A 113 -2.35 10.26 14.25
C ASP A 113 -2.63 8.76 14.30
N ALA A 114 -1.93 8.04 15.17
CA ALA A 114 -2.07 6.58 15.29
C ALA A 114 -3.36 6.17 16.02
N ASP A 115 -4.03 7.09 16.72
CA ASP A 115 -5.21 6.79 17.52
C ASP A 115 -6.32 6.15 16.67
N GLY A 116 -6.75 4.96 17.11
CA GLY A 116 -7.79 4.20 16.42
C GLY A 116 -7.34 3.46 15.15
N PHE A 117 -6.07 3.59 14.73
CA PHE A 117 -5.50 2.87 13.59
C PHE A 117 -6.34 2.96 12.29
N PRO A 118 -6.71 4.18 11.85
CA PRO A 118 -7.66 4.35 10.76
C PRO A 118 -7.19 3.78 9.43
N ALA A 119 -5.93 3.98 9.04
CA ALA A 119 -5.43 3.51 7.75
C ALA A 119 -5.31 1.99 7.71
N SER A 120 -4.66 1.36 8.69
CA SER A 120 -4.48 -0.11 8.71
C SER A 120 -5.81 -0.84 8.82
N SER A 121 -6.74 -0.36 9.65
CA SER A 121 -8.08 -0.94 9.78
C SER A 121 -8.89 -0.82 8.49
N SER A 122 -8.88 0.37 7.86
CA SER A 122 -9.57 0.60 6.60
C SER A 122 -8.98 -0.21 5.44
N ILE A 123 -7.66 -0.40 5.39
CA ILE A 123 -7.02 -1.22 4.36
C ILE A 123 -7.40 -2.69 4.50
N VAL A 124 -7.35 -3.25 5.71
CA VAL A 124 -7.76 -4.65 5.94
C VAL A 124 -9.21 -4.86 5.52
N LEU A 125 -10.10 -3.95 5.90
CA LEU A 125 -11.51 -4.01 5.52
C LEU A 125 -11.71 -3.88 3.99
N LEU A 126 -11.00 -2.95 3.35
CA LEU A 126 -11.05 -2.74 1.90
C LEU A 126 -10.57 -3.98 1.14
N LEU A 127 -9.43 -4.54 1.54
CA LEU A 127 -8.88 -5.76 0.92
C LEU A 127 -9.81 -6.95 1.12
N TRP A 128 -10.43 -7.08 2.30
CA TRP A 128 -11.41 -8.13 2.56
C TRP A 128 -12.63 -8.02 1.66
N ASN A 129 -13.20 -6.81 1.52
CA ASN A 129 -14.31 -6.56 0.61
C ASN A 129 -13.92 -6.85 -0.86
N CYS A 130 -12.72 -6.44 -1.28
CA CYS A 130 -12.20 -6.72 -2.61
C CYS A 130 -12.03 -8.22 -2.86
N LEU A 131 -11.44 -8.95 -1.90
CA LEU A 131 -11.21 -10.38 -2.02
C LEU A 131 -12.53 -11.16 -2.09
N LYS A 132 -13.53 -10.74 -1.29
CA LYS A 132 -14.89 -11.28 -1.34
C LYS A 132 -15.52 -11.07 -2.73
N GLU A 133 -15.44 -9.87 -3.27
CA GLU A 133 -16.00 -9.55 -4.59
C GLU A 133 -15.27 -10.31 -5.71
N ALA A 134 -13.94 -10.35 -5.69
CA ALA A 134 -13.15 -11.09 -6.66
C ALA A 134 -13.52 -12.58 -6.68
N LYS A 135 -13.69 -13.21 -5.50
CA LYS A 135 -14.14 -14.60 -5.39
C LYS A 135 -15.51 -14.80 -6.03
N ASN A 136 -16.47 -13.92 -5.80
CA ASN A 136 -17.79 -14.01 -6.42
C ASN A 136 -17.70 -13.96 -7.95
N VAL A 137 -16.88 -13.06 -8.49
CA VAL A 137 -16.67 -12.91 -9.93
C VAL A 137 -15.95 -14.13 -10.53
N ILE A 138 -14.96 -14.69 -9.83
CA ILE A 138 -14.21 -15.87 -10.30
C ILE A 138 -15.10 -17.12 -10.27
N SER A 139 -15.82 -17.36 -9.17
CA SER A 139 -16.70 -18.52 -9.03
C SER A 139 -17.92 -18.45 -9.95
N GLY A 140 -18.47 -17.26 -10.20
CA GLY A 140 -19.57 -17.07 -11.16
C GLY A 140 -19.23 -17.46 -12.61
N LYS A 141 -17.94 -17.61 -12.94
CA LYS A 141 -17.46 -18.09 -14.24
C LYS A 141 -17.23 -19.61 -14.31
N GLN A 142 -17.31 -20.33 -13.19
CA GLN A 142 -17.01 -21.76 -13.07
C GLN A 142 -18.32 -22.55 -12.90
N LYS A 143 -18.74 -23.32 -13.92
CA LYS A 143 -19.83 -24.31 -13.83
C LYS A 143 -19.27 -25.75 -13.95
N GLU A 144 -18.36 -26.20 -13.08
CA GLU A 144 -18.06 -27.65 -12.96
C GLU A 144 -17.58 -28.01 -11.55
N PRO A 145 -17.75 -29.29 -11.11
CA PRO A 145 -17.63 -29.68 -9.72
C PRO A 145 -16.18 -29.82 -9.25
N TYR A 146 -15.96 -29.33 -8.03
CA TYR A 146 -14.70 -29.29 -7.30
C TYR A 146 -14.21 -30.70 -6.89
N GLN A 147 -12.93 -31.02 -7.17
CA GLN A 147 -12.18 -32.01 -6.40
C GLN A 147 -11.11 -31.29 -5.58
N ALA A 148 -11.06 -31.56 -4.28
CA ALA A 148 -10.14 -30.94 -3.35
C ALA A 148 -8.79 -31.66 -3.38
N GLU A 149 -7.74 -30.97 -3.81
CA GLU A 149 -6.36 -31.43 -3.65
C GLU A 149 -5.67 -30.72 -2.49
N VAL A 150 -4.97 -31.51 -1.68
CA VAL A 150 -4.19 -31.07 -0.53
C VAL A 150 -2.90 -30.43 -1.05
N SER A 151 -2.85 -29.10 -1.00
CA SER A 151 -1.63 -28.33 -1.29
C SER A 151 -0.72 -28.32 -0.05
N THR A 152 0.52 -28.75 -0.22
CA THR A 152 1.58 -28.63 0.78
C THR A 152 2.06 -27.18 0.86
N SER A 153 1.40 -26.36 1.68
CA SER A 153 1.79 -24.96 1.86
C SER A 153 2.88 -24.80 2.92
N THR A 154 3.98 -24.15 2.54
CA THR A 154 4.90 -23.53 3.50
C THR A 154 4.19 -22.35 4.16
N SER A 155 4.17 -22.34 5.49
CA SER A 155 3.32 -21.50 6.35
C SER A 155 3.71 -20.03 6.47
N SER A 156 4.19 -19.38 5.40
CA SER A 156 4.62 -17.98 5.48
C SER A 156 3.49 -17.03 5.10
N THR A 157 3.06 -16.18 6.05
CA THR A 157 2.16 -15.05 5.79
C THR A 157 2.76 -14.15 4.70
N PRO A 158 2.00 -13.75 3.66
CA PRO A 158 2.51 -12.86 2.63
C PRO A 158 2.98 -11.54 3.23
N ARG A 159 4.11 -11.04 2.73
CA ARG A 159 4.60 -9.70 3.09
C ARG A 159 3.74 -8.61 2.43
N THR A 160 3.73 -7.42 2.98
CA THR A 160 3.03 -6.26 2.43
C THR A 160 4.03 -5.24 1.91
N ILE A 161 3.83 -4.80 0.67
CA ILE A 161 4.61 -3.76 0.00
C ILE A 161 3.65 -2.60 -0.27
N LEU A 162 3.95 -1.43 0.30
CA LEU A 162 3.10 -0.26 0.20
C LEU A 162 3.73 0.76 -0.75
N LEU A 163 2.94 1.28 -1.68
CA LEU A 163 3.34 2.34 -2.59
C LEU A 163 2.33 3.48 -2.50
N GLY A 164 2.81 4.71 -2.32
CA GLY A 164 1.98 5.91 -2.37
C GLY A 164 2.46 6.82 -3.47
N PHE A 165 1.63 7.03 -4.48
CA PHE A 165 1.95 7.92 -5.60
C PHE A 165 1.34 9.30 -5.39
N SER A 166 2.14 10.37 -5.53
CA SER A 166 1.63 11.73 -5.41
C SER A 166 0.89 11.92 -4.07
N LYS A 167 -0.42 12.22 -4.09
CA LYS A 167 -1.23 12.33 -2.86
C LYS A 167 -1.41 11.01 -2.11
N GLY A 168 -1.29 9.86 -2.74
CA GLY A 168 -1.33 8.55 -2.07
C GLY A 168 -0.23 8.36 -1.02
N GLY A 169 0.84 9.17 -1.07
CA GLY A 169 1.87 9.21 -0.03
C GLY A 169 1.37 9.59 1.36
N THR A 170 0.22 10.29 1.47
CA THR A 170 -0.35 10.66 2.77
C THR A 170 -0.93 9.46 3.50
N VAL A 171 -1.46 8.47 2.78
CA VAL A 171 -1.86 7.18 3.36
C VAL A 171 -0.63 6.45 3.93
N LEU A 172 0.51 6.54 3.24
CA LEU A 172 1.75 5.92 3.71
C LEU A 172 2.26 6.61 4.97
N ASN A 173 2.24 7.95 5.02
CA ASN A 173 2.59 8.70 6.22
C ASN A 173 1.73 8.31 7.43
N GLN A 174 0.42 8.18 7.22
CA GLN A 174 -0.50 7.71 8.24
C GLN A 174 -0.17 6.28 8.72
N LEU A 175 0.15 5.37 7.80
CA LEU A 175 0.58 4.01 8.13
C LEU A 175 1.92 3.95 8.85
N VAL A 176 2.87 4.81 8.50
CA VAL A 176 4.16 4.95 9.20
C VAL A 176 3.92 5.39 10.65
N THR A 177 3.02 6.35 10.85
CA THR A 177 2.59 6.77 12.19
C THR A 177 1.95 5.59 12.95
N GLU A 178 0.94 4.93 12.39
CA GLU A 178 0.31 3.77 13.03
C GLU A 178 1.28 2.63 13.35
N LEU A 179 2.20 2.34 12.44
CA LEU A 179 3.22 1.30 12.62
C LEU A 179 4.15 1.61 13.79
N GLY A 180 4.56 2.87 13.97
CA GLY A 180 5.40 3.28 15.09
C GLY A 180 4.73 3.00 16.44
N PHE A 181 3.43 3.25 16.55
CA PHE A 181 2.69 3.11 17.81
C PHE A 181 1.99 1.75 17.98
N ALA A 182 2.06 0.86 16.99
CA ALA A 182 1.53 -0.49 17.13
C ALA A 182 2.35 -1.32 18.15
N PRO A 183 1.72 -2.27 18.86
CA PRO A 183 2.45 -3.23 19.68
C PRO A 183 3.29 -4.17 18.80
N VAL A 184 4.44 -4.63 19.32
CA VAL A 184 5.20 -5.73 18.72
C VAL A 184 4.53 -7.04 19.14
N GLN A 185 4.07 -7.83 18.18
CA GLN A 185 3.55 -9.17 18.46
C GLN A 185 4.71 -10.16 18.38
N PHE A 186 4.97 -10.89 19.46
CA PHE A 186 5.97 -11.96 19.47
C PHE A 186 5.40 -13.19 18.75
N THR A 187 6.26 -13.91 18.03
CA THR A 187 5.90 -15.09 17.24
C THR A 187 5.23 -16.21 18.04
N GLU A 188 5.39 -16.25 19.37
CA GLU A 188 4.74 -17.24 20.25
C GLU A 188 3.22 -17.02 20.41
N ASP A 189 2.74 -15.78 20.32
CA ASP A 189 1.32 -15.43 20.49
C ASP A 189 0.45 -15.84 19.29
N VAL A 190 1.04 -15.94 18.10
CA VAL A 190 0.32 -16.32 16.86
C VAL A 190 -0.19 -17.76 16.95
N SER A 191 0.56 -18.64 17.60
CA SER A 191 0.20 -20.04 17.85
C SER A 191 -0.97 -20.22 18.82
N LEU A 192 -1.14 -19.29 19.78
CA LEU A 192 -2.19 -19.33 20.80
C LEU A 192 -3.48 -18.62 20.33
N ALA A 193 -3.35 -17.49 19.61
CA ALA A 193 -4.50 -16.79 19.03
C ALA A 193 -5.26 -17.66 18.00
N ASN A 194 -4.53 -18.44 17.19
CA ASN A 194 -5.14 -19.36 16.23
C ASN A 194 -5.94 -20.52 16.86
N LYS A 195 -5.74 -20.83 18.16
CA LYS A 195 -6.54 -21.84 18.88
C LYS A 195 -7.83 -21.28 19.48
N ASN A 196 -7.91 -19.98 19.73
CA ASN A 196 -9.04 -19.38 20.45
C ASN A 196 -10.10 -18.75 19.53
N VAL A 197 -9.83 -18.62 18.23
CA VAL A 197 -10.76 -18.01 17.24
C VAL A 197 -11.70 -19.05 16.59
N THR A 198 -11.58 -20.34 16.90
CA THR A 198 -12.43 -21.39 16.31
C THR A 198 -13.89 -21.40 16.80
N ASN A 199 -14.33 -20.48 17.65
CA ASN A 199 -15.71 -20.42 18.16
C ASN A 199 -16.59 -19.29 17.58
N GLY A 200 -16.20 -18.68 16.46
CA GLY A 200 -17.01 -17.63 15.82
C GLY A 200 -16.95 -17.63 14.30
N GLY A 201 -17.67 -18.55 13.66
CA GLY A 201 -18.22 -18.42 12.30
C GLY A 201 -17.42 -17.66 11.23
N PHE A 202 -16.20 -18.11 10.89
CA PHE A 202 -15.53 -17.73 9.63
C PHE A 202 -14.93 -18.99 8.99
N ALA A 203 -15.66 -19.59 8.06
CA ALA A 203 -15.22 -20.76 7.32
C ALA A 203 -14.36 -20.35 6.10
N SER A 204 -13.04 -20.54 6.16
CA SER A 204 -12.27 -21.39 5.22
C SER A 204 -10.75 -21.22 5.39
N LEU A 205 -10.05 -22.31 5.68
CA LEU A 205 -8.61 -22.39 5.99
C LEU A 205 -7.65 -21.81 4.91
N GLN A 206 -8.11 -21.57 3.68
CA GLN A 206 -7.31 -20.91 2.62
C GLN A 206 -7.51 -19.40 2.56
N GLN A 207 -8.61 -18.88 3.14
CA GLN A 207 -8.93 -17.47 3.18
C GLN A 207 -8.03 -16.69 4.14
N ASP A 208 -7.48 -17.39 5.14
CA ASP A 208 -6.70 -16.82 6.23
C ASP A 208 -5.30 -16.34 5.83
N GLN A 209 -4.85 -16.62 4.60
CA GLN A 209 -3.46 -16.34 4.20
C GLN A 209 -3.30 -15.45 2.97
N ILE A 210 -4.34 -15.12 2.20
CA ILE A 210 -4.17 -14.28 0.99
C ILE A 210 -3.90 -12.82 1.35
N ILE A 211 -4.63 -12.32 2.34
CA ILE A 211 -4.51 -10.95 2.87
C ILE A 211 -4.45 -11.01 4.40
N PRO A 212 -3.88 -10.01 5.07
CA PRO A 212 -3.98 -9.89 6.52
C PRO A 212 -5.44 -9.81 6.98
N ASN A 213 -5.76 -10.45 8.11
CA ASN A 213 -7.12 -10.53 8.66
C ASN A 213 -7.38 -9.54 9.81
N SER A 214 -6.36 -8.79 10.23
CA SER A 214 -6.42 -7.81 11.30
C SER A 214 -5.44 -6.67 11.04
N LYS A 215 -5.70 -5.49 11.61
CA LYS A 215 -4.78 -4.35 11.52
C LYS A 215 -3.38 -4.69 12.05
N ASP A 216 -3.30 -5.50 13.11
CA ASP A 216 -2.04 -5.87 13.72
C ASP A 216 -1.24 -6.84 12.83
N SER A 217 -1.89 -7.86 12.25
CA SER A 217 -1.25 -8.73 11.26
C SER A 217 -0.84 -7.97 10.00
N PHE A 218 -1.65 -6.97 9.59
CA PHE A 218 -1.32 -6.10 8.47
C PHE A 218 -0.06 -5.29 8.74
N LEU A 219 0.00 -4.54 9.85
CA LEU A 219 1.15 -3.72 10.22
C LEU A 219 2.42 -4.57 10.38
N ASN A 220 2.31 -5.76 10.98
CA ASN A 220 3.43 -6.70 11.11
C ASN A 220 3.89 -7.31 9.78
N SER A 221 3.01 -7.37 8.78
CA SER A 221 3.37 -7.88 7.45
C SER A 221 4.10 -6.84 6.59
N ILE A 222 4.05 -5.55 6.93
CA ILE A 222 4.67 -4.49 6.13
C ILE A 222 6.18 -4.69 6.10
N ALA A 223 6.70 -4.90 4.89
CA ALA A 223 8.12 -5.03 4.63
C ALA A 223 8.70 -3.78 3.96
N GLU A 224 7.90 -3.04 3.18
CA GLU A 224 8.39 -1.99 2.30
C GLU A 224 7.41 -0.82 2.17
N PHE A 225 7.95 0.40 2.22
CA PHE A 225 7.28 1.65 1.87
C PHE A 225 7.98 2.27 0.67
N HIS A 226 7.25 2.50 -0.42
CA HIS A 226 7.70 3.23 -1.60
C HIS A 226 6.92 4.54 -1.72
N TYR A 227 7.60 5.65 -1.45
CA TYR A 227 7.08 6.98 -1.71
C TYR A 227 7.38 7.31 -3.17
N VAL A 228 6.36 7.32 -4.03
CA VAL A 228 6.50 7.51 -5.48
C VAL A 228 6.09 8.92 -5.85
N ASP A 229 7.07 9.78 -6.10
CA ASP A 229 6.90 11.18 -6.49
C ASP A 229 5.82 11.91 -5.67
N VAL A 230 5.89 11.72 -4.35
CA VAL A 230 4.92 12.24 -3.37
C VAL A 230 5.03 13.75 -3.31
N GLY A 231 3.87 14.40 -3.24
CA GLY A 231 3.79 15.85 -3.16
C GLY A 231 2.39 16.32 -2.80
N LEU A 232 2.36 17.48 -2.15
CA LEU A 232 1.16 18.14 -1.63
C LEU A 232 1.19 19.64 -1.95
N ASN A 233 0.03 20.29 -1.90
CA ASN A 233 -0.04 21.75 -2.04
C ASN A 233 0.19 22.49 -0.72
N THR A 234 0.28 21.74 0.38
CA THR A 234 0.67 22.24 1.71
C THR A 234 1.75 21.35 2.33
N GLN A 235 2.23 21.73 3.51
CA GLN A 235 3.10 20.88 4.33
C GLN A 235 2.44 19.53 4.67
N GLY A 236 3.27 18.55 5.02
CA GLY A 236 2.85 17.20 5.41
C GLY A 236 3.02 16.14 4.32
N ALA A 237 3.81 16.39 3.28
CA ALA A 237 4.10 15.43 2.22
C ALA A 237 4.93 14.24 2.73
N TYR A 238 5.77 14.45 3.75
CA TYR A 238 6.55 13.42 4.42
C TYR A 238 6.51 13.57 5.94
N ILE A 239 6.73 12.47 6.68
CA ILE A 239 6.83 12.49 8.14
C ILE A 239 8.10 13.21 8.58
N THR A 240 7.94 14.29 9.35
CA THR A 240 9.04 15.01 10.01
C THR A 240 8.96 14.95 11.53
N ASN A 241 8.05 14.13 12.08
CA ASN A 241 7.93 13.92 13.51
C ASN A 241 8.97 12.88 13.96
N GLU A 242 9.95 13.31 14.76
CA GLU A 242 11.03 12.45 15.28
C GLU A 242 10.49 11.33 16.18
N ASP A 243 9.45 11.60 16.99
CA ASP A 243 8.85 10.60 17.89
C ASP A 243 8.33 9.39 17.12
N VAL A 244 7.72 9.60 15.94
CA VAL A 244 7.22 8.51 15.08
C VAL A 244 8.39 7.62 14.64
N ILE A 245 9.51 8.22 14.27
CA ILE A 245 10.68 7.51 13.74
C ILE A 245 11.43 6.78 14.86
N ASP A 246 11.54 7.40 16.03
CA ASP A 246 12.09 6.75 17.21
C ASP A 246 11.23 5.57 17.64
N LYS A 247 9.90 5.68 17.59
CA LYS A 247 8.98 4.56 17.86
C LYS A 247 9.13 3.40 16.88
N ILE A 248 9.32 3.69 15.59
CA ILE A 248 9.66 2.66 14.59
C ILE A 248 11.01 2.00 14.94
N SER A 249 12.01 2.80 15.34
CA SER A 249 13.31 2.25 15.74
C SER A 249 13.21 1.35 16.96
N GLU A 250 12.48 1.76 18.00
CA GLU A 250 12.20 0.98 19.21
C GLU A 250 11.53 -0.36 18.85
N ARG A 251 10.50 -0.31 18.01
CA ARG A 251 9.78 -1.48 17.51
C ARG A 251 10.72 -2.52 16.87
N LEU A 252 11.65 -2.07 16.04
CA LEU A 252 12.62 -2.94 15.37
C LEU A 252 13.63 -3.58 16.34
N VAL A 253 14.08 -2.81 17.34
CA VAL A 253 14.95 -3.29 18.42
C VAL A 253 14.23 -4.34 19.28
N GLN A 254 12.94 -4.14 19.55
CA GLN A 254 12.09 -5.09 20.29
C GLN A 254 11.81 -6.42 19.57
N GLY A 255 12.27 -6.57 18.32
CA GLY A 255 12.20 -7.85 17.61
C GLY A 255 11.29 -7.86 16.39
N ALA A 256 10.64 -6.75 16.05
CA ALA A 256 9.81 -6.70 14.84
C ALA A 256 10.61 -7.01 13.55
N PRO A 257 9.92 -7.48 12.49
CA PRO A 257 10.53 -7.69 11.17
C PRO A 257 11.19 -6.41 10.63
N GLY A 258 12.25 -6.58 9.84
CA GLY A 258 12.91 -5.46 9.18
C GLY A 258 12.04 -4.77 8.14
N ILE A 259 12.24 -3.46 7.96
CA ILE A 259 11.42 -2.59 7.11
C ILE A 259 12.32 -1.76 6.21
N ARG A 260 11.88 -1.59 4.96
CA ARG A 260 12.59 -0.83 3.94
C ARG A 260 11.78 0.38 3.51
N PHE A 261 12.46 1.50 3.37
CA PHE A 261 11.89 2.74 2.84
C PHE A 261 12.61 3.10 1.54
N PHE A 262 11.82 3.41 0.52
CA PHE A 262 12.30 3.89 -0.76
C PHE A 262 11.64 5.21 -1.09
N LEU A 263 12.44 6.26 -1.25
CA LEU A 263 11.99 7.57 -1.67
C LEU A 263 12.32 7.73 -3.15
N HIS A 264 11.30 7.72 -3.99
CA HIS A 264 11.40 7.91 -5.42
C HIS A 264 10.85 9.28 -5.76
N GLY A 265 11.60 10.10 -6.49
CA GLY A 265 11.08 11.39 -6.92
C GLY A 265 11.68 11.88 -8.21
N THR A 266 11.03 12.89 -8.75
CA THR A 266 11.41 13.57 -9.99
C THR A 266 11.66 15.05 -9.72
N PRO A 267 12.30 15.76 -10.66
CA PRO A 267 12.38 17.23 -10.59
C PRO A 267 11.01 17.91 -10.45
N ARG A 268 9.91 17.29 -10.91
CA ARG A 268 8.55 17.85 -10.79
C ARG A 268 8.13 18.09 -9.35
N GLN A 269 8.53 17.24 -8.42
CA GLN A 269 8.21 17.37 -6.99
C GLN A 269 9.42 17.87 -6.19
N TRP A 270 10.59 17.25 -6.35
CA TRP A 270 11.75 17.54 -5.50
C TRP A 270 12.49 18.83 -5.89
N CYS A 271 12.26 19.38 -7.08
CA CYS A 271 12.84 20.65 -7.52
C CYS A 271 11.76 21.74 -7.72
N ASP A 272 10.56 21.56 -7.18
CA ASP A 272 9.50 22.55 -7.29
C ASP A 272 9.77 23.76 -6.37
N GLY A 273 10.19 24.88 -6.97
CA GLY A 273 10.50 26.11 -6.25
C GLY A 273 9.29 26.76 -5.56
N ARG A 274 8.06 26.46 -5.99
CA ARG A 274 6.82 26.97 -5.36
C ARG A 274 6.37 26.09 -4.20
N ARG A 275 6.79 24.83 -4.18
CA ARG A 275 6.44 23.83 -3.16
C ARG A 275 7.68 23.29 -2.47
N ILE A 276 8.56 24.22 -2.04
CA ILE A 276 9.87 23.92 -1.44
C ILE A 276 9.78 23.01 -0.21
N TRP A 277 8.64 23.01 0.50
CA TRP A 277 8.42 22.13 1.65
C TRP A 277 8.51 20.65 1.28
N ILE A 278 8.11 20.24 0.06
CA ILE A 278 8.16 18.83 -0.36
C ILE A 278 9.60 18.31 -0.25
N ARG A 279 10.56 19.04 -0.81
CA ARG A 279 11.97 18.67 -0.72
C ARG A 279 12.48 18.74 0.72
N LYS A 280 12.16 19.81 1.46
CA LYS A 280 12.61 19.99 2.85
C LYS A 280 12.12 18.85 3.75
N GLU A 281 10.85 18.49 3.67
CA GLU A 281 10.25 17.41 4.44
C GLU A 281 10.81 16.04 4.03
N LYS A 282 11.02 15.80 2.72
CA LYS A 282 11.69 14.59 2.23
C LYS A 282 13.11 14.48 2.76
N ASP A 283 13.90 15.56 2.69
CA ASP A 283 15.28 15.60 3.18
C ASP A 283 15.33 15.34 4.69
N GLU A 284 14.39 15.92 5.44
CA GLU A 284 14.28 15.70 6.88
C GLU A 284 13.83 14.27 7.24
N PHE A 285 12.81 13.74 6.58
CA PHE A 285 12.35 12.37 6.76
C PHE A 285 13.49 11.36 6.49
N PHE A 286 14.23 11.57 5.41
CA PHE A 286 15.39 10.76 5.09
C PHE A 286 16.50 10.86 6.14
N ARG A 287 16.76 12.07 6.67
CA ARG A 287 17.72 12.29 7.77
C ARG A 287 17.31 11.53 9.02
N LEU A 288 16.04 11.61 9.42
CA LEU A 288 15.50 10.91 10.59
C LEU A 288 15.61 9.38 10.42
N LEU A 289 15.15 8.83 9.29
CA LEU A 289 15.24 7.39 9.01
C LEU A 289 16.70 6.92 9.00
N ARG A 290 17.61 7.66 8.36
CA ARG A 290 19.06 7.36 8.35
C ARG A 290 19.68 7.43 9.74
N GLY A 291 19.18 8.33 10.60
CA GLY A 291 19.56 8.36 12.01
C GLY A 291 19.15 7.08 12.73
N ALA A 292 17.91 6.64 12.52
CA ALA A 292 17.36 5.43 13.10
C ALA A 292 18.06 4.14 12.62
N THR A 293 18.50 4.04 11.35
CA THR A 293 19.17 2.82 10.84
C THR A 293 20.40 2.42 11.66
N ARG A 294 21.09 3.39 12.27
CA ARG A 294 22.26 3.14 13.13
C ARG A 294 21.89 2.42 14.44
N LYS A 295 20.64 2.56 14.90
CA LYS A 295 20.14 2.03 16.18
C LYS A 295 19.58 0.62 16.07
N ASN A 296 19.29 0.11 14.86
CA ASN A 296 18.48 -1.12 14.67
C ASN A 296 19.20 -2.26 13.93
N MET A 297 20.53 -2.30 13.98
CA MET A 297 21.35 -3.42 13.46
C MET A 297 21.05 -3.81 12.01
N GLY A 298 20.67 -2.83 11.17
CA GLY A 298 20.37 -3.06 9.75
C GLY A 298 18.95 -3.57 9.46
N LYS A 299 18.07 -3.63 10.48
CA LYS A 299 16.65 -3.95 10.27
C LYS A 299 15.87 -2.83 9.60
N LEU A 300 16.32 -1.59 9.68
CA LEU A 300 15.78 -0.48 8.89
C LEU A 300 16.71 -0.19 7.73
N TYR A 301 16.13 -0.17 6.54
CA TYR A 301 16.82 0.23 5.31
C TYR A 301 16.14 1.45 4.71
N ILE A 302 16.93 2.40 4.19
CA ILE A 302 16.43 3.59 3.51
C ILE A 302 17.25 3.84 2.25
N ARG A 303 16.57 4.09 1.13
CA ARG A 303 17.19 4.50 -0.13
C ARG A 303 16.38 5.64 -0.74
N GLU A 304 17.08 6.60 -1.34
CA GLU A 304 16.44 7.62 -2.17
C GLU A 304 16.98 7.55 -3.60
N ARG A 305 16.12 7.89 -4.56
CA ARG A 305 16.48 7.93 -5.98
C ARG A 305 15.75 9.06 -6.68
N LEU A 306 16.53 9.98 -7.25
CA LEU A 306 16.06 10.99 -8.19
C LEU A 306 16.02 10.38 -9.59
N TYR A 307 14.85 10.39 -10.20
CA TYR A 307 14.64 9.98 -11.59
C TYR A 307 14.59 11.21 -12.49
N PHE A 308 15.06 11.05 -13.73
CA PHE A 308 15.01 12.13 -14.73
C PHE A 308 15.70 13.42 -14.30
N GLY A 309 16.76 13.36 -13.50
CA GLY A 309 17.44 14.55 -12.96
C GLY A 309 18.04 15.50 -14.01
N ASN A 310 18.15 15.05 -15.26
CA ASN A 310 18.57 15.83 -16.42
C ASN A 310 17.40 16.41 -17.25
N ARG A 311 16.14 16.13 -16.89
CA ARG A 311 14.94 16.66 -17.56
C ARG A 311 14.36 17.83 -16.78
N LEU A 312 13.64 18.70 -17.48
CA LEU A 312 12.90 19.79 -16.86
C LEU A 312 11.73 19.25 -16.01
N PRO A 313 11.32 19.98 -14.95
CA PRO A 313 10.13 19.65 -14.17
C PRO A 313 8.86 19.70 -15.05
N GLU A 314 8.30 18.53 -15.37
CA GLU A 314 7.11 18.41 -16.23
C GLU A 314 6.07 17.45 -15.64
N LEU A 315 4.82 17.56 -16.08
CA LEU A 315 3.76 16.69 -15.58
C LEU A 315 3.92 15.25 -16.09
N GLN A 316 4.49 15.04 -17.27
CA GLN A 316 4.68 13.68 -17.78
C GLN A 316 5.61 12.87 -16.88
N ILE A 317 6.76 13.44 -16.48
CA ILE A 317 7.74 12.72 -15.65
C ILE A 317 7.17 12.32 -14.28
N HIS A 318 6.19 13.09 -13.79
CA HIS A 318 5.45 12.75 -12.57
C HIS A 318 4.82 11.38 -12.66
N PHE A 319 4.20 11.04 -13.79
CA PHE A 319 3.59 9.74 -14.01
C PHE A 319 4.62 8.71 -14.49
N GLU A 320 5.48 9.10 -15.44
CA GLU A 320 6.47 8.23 -16.09
C GLU A 320 7.37 7.50 -15.07
N ILE A 321 7.64 8.11 -13.90
CA ILE A 321 8.40 7.47 -12.81
C ILE A 321 7.88 6.08 -12.42
N MET A 322 6.57 5.82 -12.50
CA MET A 322 5.97 4.53 -12.14
C MET A 322 6.56 3.36 -12.95
N GLU A 323 6.92 3.60 -14.21
CA GLU A 323 7.54 2.59 -15.08
C GLU A 323 9.03 2.42 -14.80
N HIS A 324 9.66 3.46 -14.27
CA HIS A 324 11.09 3.49 -14.01
C HIS A 324 11.46 3.07 -12.58
N LEU A 325 10.47 2.81 -11.72
CA LEU A 325 10.68 2.37 -10.34
C LEU A 325 11.71 1.23 -10.28
N ASP A 326 12.77 1.48 -9.53
CA ASP A 326 13.73 0.50 -9.08
C ASP A 326 13.28 -0.03 -7.72
N VAL A 327 12.80 -1.27 -7.74
CA VAL A 327 12.25 -1.99 -6.58
C VAL A 327 13.23 -3.07 -6.08
N SER A 328 14.47 -3.06 -6.60
CA SER A 328 15.53 -4.02 -6.25
C SER A 328 16.38 -3.56 -5.07
#